data_AF-A0A1V2KZN7-F1
#
_entry.id   AF-A0A1V2KZN7-F1
#
_cell.length_a   1.000
_cell.length_b   1.000
_cell.length_c   1.000
_cell.angle_alpha   90.00
_cell.angle_beta   90.00
_cell.angle_gamma   90.00
#
_symmetry.space_group_name_H-M   'P 1'
#
loop_
_entity.id
_entity.type
_entity.pdbx_description
1 polymer ?
#
loop_
_entity_poly.entity_id
_entity_poly.type
_entity_poly.pdbx_seq_one_letter_code
_entity_poly.pdbx_strand_id
1 'polypeptide(L)'
;MDHRFIGIKPSLCAAAAMYLSRRMLGRSPWNKTLIHYSGGYTKSDMKHVIDLLMKYLIEPVAHEEFFKKYASKKYMKSSILARQWAKQVEAEKLDVMSE
;
A
#
# COMPACT_ATOMS: atom_id res chain seq x y z
N MET A 1 13.25 -2.59 8.75
CA MET A 1 12.27 -1.49 8.83
C MET A 1 12.76 -0.41 7.88
N ASP A 2 11.89 0.18 7.06
CA ASP A 2 12.30 1.22 6.12
C ASP A 2 12.34 2.60 6.80
N HIS A 3 13.55 3.16 6.91
CA HIS A 3 13.82 4.47 7.50
C HIS A 3 13.12 5.65 6.79
N ARG A 4 12.68 5.49 5.54
CA ARG A 4 12.01 6.55 4.75
C ARG A 4 10.67 6.97 5.37
N PHE A 5 10.11 6.13 6.25
CA PHE A 5 8.85 6.42 6.95
C PHE A 5 9.04 7.18 8.27
N ILE A 6 10.28 7.44 8.71
CA ILE A 6 10.55 8.22 9.92
C ILE A 6 10.07 9.66 9.71
N GLY A 7 9.28 10.19 10.65
CA GLY A 7 8.71 11.53 10.57
C GLY A 7 7.38 11.62 9.82
N ILE A 8 6.92 10.55 9.16
CA ILE A 8 5.60 10.50 8.53
C ILE A 8 4.54 10.21 9.60
N LYS A 9 3.41 10.94 9.57
CA LYS A 9 2.29 10.72 10.49
C LYS A 9 1.78 9.27 10.37
N PRO A 10 1.64 8.52 11.48
CA PRO A 10 1.11 7.16 11.44
C PRO A 10 -0.28 7.07 10.80
N SER A 11 -1.12 8.09 10.99
CA SER A 11 -2.44 8.17 10.36
C SER A 11 -2.38 8.28 8.84
N LEU A 12 -1.38 9.01 8.30
CA LEU A 12 -1.16 9.11 6.86
C LEU A 12 -0.68 7.76 6.28
N CYS A 13 0.22 7.08 6.99
CA CYS A 13 0.65 5.72 6.63
C CYS A 13 -0.51 4.73 6.59
N ALA A 14 -1.39 4.78 7.60
CA ALA A 14 -2.57 3.92 7.67
C ALA A 14 -3.54 4.21 6.51
N ALA A 15 -3.80 5.48 6.20
CA ALA A 15 -4.68 5.87 5.10
C ALA A 15 -4.12 5.41 3.74
N ALA A 16 -2.83 5.62 3.50
CA ALA A 16 -2.15 5.18 2.27
C ALA A 16 -2.17 3.65 2.11
N ALA A 17 -1.89 2.90 3.18
CA ALA A 17 -1.95 1.44 3.17
C ALA A 17 -3.38 0.92 2.92
N MET A 18 -4.38 1.59 3.48
CA MET A 18 -5.80 1.28 3.25
C MET A 18 -6.18 1.54 1.79
N TYR A 19 -5.78 2.67 1.23
CA TYR A 19 -5.99 2.99 -0.19
C TYR A 19 -5.40 1.92 -1.11
N LEU A 20 -4.13 1.55 -0.91
CA LEU A 20 -3.46 0.51 -1.69
C LEU A 20 -4.17 -0.85 -1.58
N SER A 21 -4.57 -1.24 -0.37
CA SER A 21 -5.28 -2.50 -0.15
C SER A 21 -6.60 -2.56 -0.92
N ARG A 22 -7.32 -1.43 -1.01
CA ARG A 22 -8.54 -1.33 -1.80
C ARG A 22 -8.27 -1.46 -3.30
N ARG A 23 -7.19 -0.85 -3.80
CA ARG A 23 -6.75 -0.99 -5.20
C ARG A 23 -6.37 -2.42 -5.55
N MET A 24 -5.61 -3.09 -4.68
CA MET A 24 -5.24 -4.51 -4.83
C MET A 24 -6.45 -5.43 -4.92
N LEU A 25 -7.52 -5.11 -4.19
CA LEU A 25 -8.74 -5.92 -4.09
C LEU A 25 -9.86 -5.47 -5.03
N GLY A 26 -9.60 -4.52 -5.95
CA GLY A 26 -10.62 -4.00 -6.88
C GLY A 26 -11.83 -3.39 -6.17
N ARG A 27 -11.65 -2.82 -4.97
CA ARG A 27 -12.72 -2.18 -4.20
C ARG A 27 -12.97 -0.76 -4.70
N SER A 28 -14.11 -0.19 -4.33
CA SER A 28 -14.52 1.16 -4.76
C SER A 28 -13.45 2.21 -4.45
N PRO A 29 -13.35 3.28 -5.28
CA PRO A 29 -12.37 4.35 -5.15
C PRO A 29 -12.37 5.05 -3.77
N TRP A 30 -11.34 5.88 -3.55
CA TRP A 30 -11.20 6.71 -2.36
C TRP A 30 -12.28 7.80 -2.31
N ASN A 31 -13.42 7.46 -1.72
CA ASN A 31 -14.61 8.32 -1.69
C ASN A 31 -14.59 9.33 -0.52
N LYS A 32 -15.56 10.25 -0.52
CA LYS A 32 -15.70 11.30 0.51
C LYS A 32 -15.81 10.73 1.94
N THR A 33 -16.47 9.59 2.11
CA THR A 33 -16.61 8.92 3.41
C THR A 33 -15.25 8.46 3.94
N LEU A 34 -14.43 7.83 3.09
CA LEU A 34 -13.08 7.40 3.46
C LEU A 34 -12.18 8.59 3.79
N ILE A 35 -12.26 9.67 3.02
CA ILE A 35 -11.54 10.92 3.30
C ILE A 35 -11.94 11.45 4.68
N HIS A 36 -13.24 11.57 4.96
CA HIS A 36 -13.75 12.09 6.23
C HIS A 36 -13.25 11.28 7.44
N TYR A 37 -13.36 9.95 7.40
CA TYR A 37 -12.96 9.09 8.53
C TYR A 37 -11.46 8.80 8.62
N SER A 38 -10.69 9.09 7.57
CA SER A 38 -9.22 8.88 7.56
C SER A 38 -8.44 10.15 7.92
N GLY A 39 -9.08 11.16 8.50
CA GLY A 39 -8.42 12.41 8.91
C GLY A 39 -8.33 13.47 7.81
N GLY A 40 -9.19 13.39 6.79
CA GLY A 40 -9.26 14.36 5.69
C GLY A 40 -8.24 14.12 4.58
N TYR A 41 -7.47 13.04 4.62
CA TYR A 41 -6.44 12.77 3.62
C TYR A 41 -7.03 12.46 2.25
N THR A 42 -6.63 13.25 1.28
CA THR A 42 -6.93 13.10 -0.13
C THR A 42 -5.91 12.19 -0.82
N LYS A 43 -6.19 11.80 -2.06
CA LYS A 43 -5.24 11.02 -2.88
C LYS A 43 -3.87 11.74 -2.99
N SER A 44 -3.87 13.06 -3.18
CA SER A 44 -2.63 13.85 -3.29
C SER A 44 -1.80 13.83 -2.02
N ASP A 45 -2.44 13.89 -0.84
CA ASP A 45 -1.71 13.87 0.45
C ASP A 45 -0.99 12.54 0.68
N MET A 46 -1.62 11.44 0.25
CA MET A 46 -1.08 10.10 0.42
C MET A 46 -0.04 9.71 -0.64
N LYS A 47 0.08 10.47 -1.74
CA LYS A 47 0.88 10.09 -2.91
C LYS A 47 2.30 9.68 -2.54
N HIS A 48 2.99 10.52 -1.74
CA HIS A 48 4.37 10.26 -1.34
C HIS A 48 4.51 8.92 -0.59
N VAL A 49 3.58 8.62 0.32
CA VAL A 49 3.60 7.40 1.11
C VAL A 49 3.25 6.18 0.26
N ILE A 50 2.32 6.33 -0.69
CA ILE A 50 1.96 5.29 -1.64
C ILE A 50 3.16 4.93 -2.52
N ASP A 51 3.90 5.92 -3.02
CA ASP A 51 5.10 5.71 -3.83
C ASP A 51 6.17 4.93 -3.04
N LEU A 52 6.38 5.27 -1.76
CA LEU A 52 7.30 4.54 -0.86
C LEU A 52 6.86 3.09 -0.63
N LEU A 53 5.56 2.86 -0.39
CA LEU A 53 5.01 1.52 -0.20
C LEU A 53 5.13 0.66 -1.47
N MET A 54 4.82 1.25 -2.63
CA MET A 54 4.98 0.58 -3.93
C MET A 54 6.43 0.16 -4.16
N LYS A 55 7.37 1.08 -3.95
CA LYS A 55 8.80 0.82 -4.08
C LYS A 55 9.23 -0.34 -3.17
N TYR A 56 8.79 -0.35 -1.91
CA TYR A 56 9.09 -1.44 -0.97
C TYR A 56 8.52 -2.81 -1.41
N LEU A 57 7.33 -2.84 -2.02
CA LEU A 57 6.71 -4.07 -2.50
C LEU A 57 7.39 -4.65 -3.74
N ILE A 58 7.94 -3.78 -4.58
CA ILE A 58 8.68 -4.15 -5.80
C ILE A 58 10.09 -4.64 -5.45
N GLU A 59 10.80 -3.88 -4.61
CA GLU A 59 12.17 -4.17 -4.17
C GLU A 59 12.27 -5.58 -3.55
N PRO A 60 13.42 -6.28 -3.66
CA PRO A 60 13.62 -7.58 -3.04
C PRO A 60 13.24 -7.61 -1.56
N VAL A 61 12.79 -8.76 -1.07
CA VAL A 61 12.33 -8.90 0.32
C VAL A 61 13.51 -8.62 1.27
N ALA A 62 13.46 -7.48 1.95
CA ALA A 62 14.49 -7.08 2.91
C ALA A 62 14.45 -7.94 4.19
N HIS A 63 13.26 -8.39 4.61
CA HIS A 63 13.06 -9.17 5.84
C HIS A 63 12.19 -10.39 5.57
N GLU A 64 12.81 -11.56 5.54
CA GLU A 64 12.14 -12.82 5.23
C GLU A 64 11.07 -13.19 6.25
N GLU A 65 11.31 -12.94 7.53
CA GLU A 65 10.43 -13.32 8.63
C GLU A 65 9.10 -12.56 8.56
N PHE A 66 9.16 -11.27 8.21
CA PHE A 66 7.98 -10.46 7.97
C PHE A 66 7.18 -10.99 6.77
N PHE A 67 7.88 -11.30 5.68
CA PHE A 67 7.23 -11.87 4.50
C PHE A 67 6.57 -13.22 4.80
N LYS A 68 7.30 -14.16 5.43
CA LYS A 68 6.82 -15.50 5.81
C LYS A 68 5.63 -15.44 6.77
N LYS A 69 5.64 -14.54 7.76
CA LYS A 69 4.51 -14.32 8.67
C LYS A 69 3.22 -14.04 7.90
N TYR A 70 3.24 -13.03 7.03
CA TYR A 70 2.07 -12.58 6.27
C TYR A 70 1.81 -13.42 4.99
N ALA A 71 2.69 -14.37 4.66
CA ALA A 71 2.51 -15.33 3.58
C ALA A 71 1.66 -16.53 4.01
N SER A 72 1.47 -16.73 5.31
CA SER A 72 0.68 -17.84 5.84
C SER A 72 -0.83 -17.70 5.54
N LYS A 73 -1.55 -18.82 5.52
CA LYS A 73 -3.01 -18.85 5.31
C LYS A 73 -3.77 -18.03 6.36
N LYS A 74 -3.24 -17.93 7.59
CA LYS A 74 -3.81 -17.12 8.68
C LYS A 74 -3.98 -15.65 8.28
N TYR A 75 -3.05 -15.13 7.48
CA TYR A 75 -3.10 -13.76 6.96
C TYR A 75 -3.50 -13.71 5.49
N MET A 76 -4.22 -14.73 5.01
CA MET A 76 -4.73 -14.81 3.63
C MET A 76 -3.65 -14.64 2.56
N LYS A 77 -2.40 -15.05 2.87
CA LYS A 77 -1.24 -14.86 1.97
C LYS A 77 -1.05 -13.40 1.51
N SER A 78 -1.41 -12.43 2.35
CA SER A 78 -1.46 -11.01 1.97
C SER A 78 -0.13 -10.47 1.46
N SER A 79 1.01 -10.93 1.99
CA SER A 79 2.34 -10.51 1.52
C SER A 79 2.65 -11.00 0.10
N ILE A 80 2.18 -12.20 -0.26
CA ILE A 80 2.32 -12.75 -1.61
C ILE A 80 1.45 -11.95 -2.58
N LEU A 81 0.18 -11.73 -2.22
CA LEU A 81 -0.77 -10.98 -3.05
C LEU A 81 -0.29 -9.55 -3.31
N ALA A 82 0.13 -8.83 -2.25
CA ALA A 82 0.55 -7.44 -2.37
C ALA A 82 1.78 -7.28 -3.29
N ARG A 83 2.77 -8.19 -3.18
CA ARG A 83 3.96 -8.15 -4.03
C ARG A 83 3.66 -8.56 -5.47
N GLN A 84 2.83 -9.58 -5.68
CA GLN A 84 2.42 -9.99 -7.02
C GLN A 84 1.71 -8.84 -7.73
N TRP A 85 0.76 -8.20 -7.05
CA TRP A 85 0.04 -7.04 -7.59
C TRP A 85 0.99 -5.86 -7.88
N ALA A 86 1.89 -5.52 -6.96
CA ALA A 86 2.81 -4.40 -7.16
C ALA A 86 3.75 -4.60 -8.36
N LYS A 87 4.25 -5.82 -8.55
CA LYS A 87 5.07 -6.16 -9.73
C LYS A 87 4.28 -6.12 -11.03
N GLN A 88 3.01 -6.54 -11.00
CA GLN A 88 2.14 -6.43 -12.18
C GLN A 88 1.91 -4.96 -12.56
N VAL A 89 1.60 -4.12 -11.58
CA VAL A 89 1.45 -2.66 -11.77
C VAL A 89 2.71 -2.04 -12.38
N GLU A 90 3.90 -2.42 -11.89
CA GLU A 90 5.17 -1.94 -12.44
C GLU A 90 5.40 -2.42 -13.89
N ALA A 91 5.16 -3.71 -14.16
CA ALA A 91 5.33 -4.30 -15.49
C ALA A 91 4.41 -3.64 -16.54
N GLU A 92 3.17 -3.35 -16.15
CA GLU A 92 2.16 -2.70 -16.98
C GLU A 92 2.28 -1.16 -16.99
N LYS A 93 3.19 -0.59 -16.19
CA LYS A 93 3.38 0.86 -16.00
C LYS A 93 2.06 1.59 -15.65
N LEU A 94 1.21 0.94 -14.85
CA LEU A 94 -0.06 1.49 -14.42
C LEU A 94 0.16 2.60 -13.38
N ASP A 95 -0.58 3.70 -13.53
CA ASP A 95 -0.64 4.72 -12.50
C ASP A 95 -1.58 4.28 -11.36
N VAL A 96 -1.00 3.98 -10.20
CA VAL A 96 -1.75 3.58 -8.99
C VAL A 96 -2.67 4.70 -8.49
N MET A 97 -2.43 5.95 -8.89
CA MET A 97 -3.21 7.11 -8.48
C MET A 97 -4.35 7.44 -9.45
N SER A 98 -4.39 6.80 -10.62
CA SER A 98 -5.44 7.00 -11.62
C SER A 98 -6.83 6.63 -11.07
N GLU A 99 -7.90 7.16 -11.66
CA GLU A 99 -9.27 6.80 -11.27
C GLU A 99 -9.64 5.36 -11.61
#